data_AF-A0A9N8RRB0-F1
#
_entry.id   AF-A0A9N8RRB0-F1
#
_cell.length_a   1.000
_cell.length_b   1.000
_cell.length_c   1.000
_cell.angle_alpha   90.00
_cell.angle_beta   90.00
_cell.angle_gamma   90.00
#
_symmetry.space_group_name_H-M   'P 1'
#
loop_
_entity.id
_entity.type
_entity.pdbx_description
1 polymer ?
#
loop_
_entity_poly.entity_id
_entity_poly.type
_entity_poly.pdbx_seq_one_letter_code
_entity_poly.pdbx_strand_id
1 'polypeptide(L)'
;MSSGRGESDVTRADAVWRSAALGPACTTALTTHAANEVVPAVNAVSDVTLPDHLLNADSTFPRIDWRMPWFAQFVARGERWQQAALVGERALLAAMNADASSTQQTTGRGQPLAFIAQDDLPAGAAYEAHIASTGGVPTRHNLHDFFNALIWFQFPRIKATLNAKQSAAIDVLGVGPTRGGTRDALTLFDENAVLFACTDPSLGTALRAFDWRTLFVADRAAWGSRCEVRCFGHALLEKLVAPYKACTAHAWIVDVPADWFAWTVAARDAWLDGAVSEALSAAGELNGRVFAPLPVLGIPGWWPANETPTFYDDTAVFRSGRRAR
;
A
#
# COMPACT_ATOMS: atom_id res chain seq x y z
N MET A 1 5.61 -55.42 -13.22
CA MET A 1 6.53 -54.77 -14.17
C MET A 1 5.75 -53.70 -14.91
N SER A 2 5.89 -52.45 -14.45
CA SER A 2 6.43 -51.30 -15.21
C SER A 2 5.35 -50.58 -16.04
N SER A 3 4.78 -49.45 -15.61
CA SER A 3 5.31 -48.07 -15.50
C SER A 3 5.21 -47.26 -16.80
N GLY A 4 4.51 -46.12 -16.74
CA GLY A 4 4.51 -45.03 -17.73
C GLY A 4 3.52 -43.96 -17.31
N ARG A 5 3.86 -43.16 -16.28
CA ARG A 5 4.26 -41.74 -16.34
C ARG A 5 3.23 -40.82 -17.03
N GLY A 6 2.53 -40.07 -16.19
CA GLY A 6 1.81 -38.86 -16.55
C GLY A 6 2.75 -37.64 -16.53
N GLU A 7 2.73 -36.93 -17.65
CA GLU A 7 3.09 -35.53 -17.89
C GLU A 7 1.86 -35.03 -18.66
N SER A 8 1.20 -33.91 -18.39
CA SER A 8 1.65 -32.61 -17.92
C SER A 8 0.38 -31.76 -17.70
N ASP A 9 0.17 -31.20 -16.51
CA ASP A 9 -0.96 -30.28 -16.25
C ASP A 9 -0.50 -29.09 -15.37
N VAL A 10 0.62 -28.47 -15.75
CA VAL A 10 1.24 -27.35 -15.02
C VAL A 10 1.21 -26.03 -15.81
N THR A 11 0.83 -26.03 -17.10
CA THR A 11 1.02 -24.85 -17.96
C THR A 11 -0.18 -23.90 -18.07
N ARG A 12 -1.29 -24.15 -17.36
CA ARG A 12 -2.50 -23.30 -17.49
C ARG A 12 -2.73 -22.31 -16.33
N ALA A 13 -2.08 -22.50 -15.18
CA ALA A 13 -2.22 -21.60 -14.02
C ALA A 13 -1.28 -20.38 -14.05
N ASP A 14 -0.14 -20.46 -14.77
CA ASP A 14 0.83 -19.36 -14.87
C ASP A 14 0.51 -18.34 -15.98
N ALA A 15 -0.38 -18.68 -16.92
CA ALA A 15 -0.66 -17.86 -18.10
C ALA A 15 -1.62 -16.69 -17.83
N VAL A 16 -2.41 -16.74 -16.75
CA VAL A 16 -3.36 -15.66 -16.40
C VAL A 16 -2.66 -14.46 -15.76
N TRP A 17 -1.45 -14.64 -15.23
CA TRP A 17 -0.73 -13.60 -14.46
C TRP A 17 0.27 -12.78 -15.29
N ARG A 18 0.60 -13.21 -16.51
CA ARG A 18 1.58 -12.55 -17.40
C ARG A 18 0.95 -11.57 -18.40
N SER A 19 -0.35 -11.31 -18.33
CA SER A 19 -1.05 -10.52 -19.34
C SER A 19 -2.09 -9.59 -18.73
N ALA A 20 -1.66 -8.66 -17.86
CA ALA A 20 -2.34 -7.37 -17.75
C ALA A 20 -1.84 -6.39 -18.84
N ALA A 21 -1.61 -6.89 -20.06
CA ALA A 21 -1.43 -6.05 -21.23
C ALA A 21 -2.82 -5.62 -21.72
N LEU A 22 -3.35 -4.53 -21.14
CA LEU A 22 -4.52 -3.86 -21.68
C LEU A 22 -4.11 -3.16 -22.99
N GLY A 23 -4.68 -3.60 -24.11
CA GLY A 23 -4.54 -2.94 -25.42
C GLY A 23 -5.21 -1.56 -25.44
N PRO A 24 -4.87 -0.68 -26.41
CA PRO A 24 -5.29 0.71 -26.39
C PRO A 24 -6.75 0.81 -26.83
N ALA A 25 -7.61 1.38 -25.99
CA ALA A 25 -8.95 1.80 -26.42
C ALA A 25 -9.35 3.14 -25.81
N CYS A 26 -9.64 4.06 -26.73
CA CYS A 26 -10.47 5.26 -26.62
C CYS A 26 -9.85 6.51 -25.97
N THR A 27 -9.05 7.22 -26.77
CA THR A 27 -8.80 8.66 -26.63
C THR A 27 -10.12 9.42 -26.70
N THR A 28 -10.65 9.86 -25.55
CA THR A 28 -11.70 10.88 -25.52
C THR A 28 -11.06 12.20 -25.11
N ALA A 29 -11.14 13.18 -26.00
CA ALA A 29 -10.56 14.51 -25.84
C ALA A 29 -11.14 15.22 -24.60
N LEU A 30 -10.27 15.59 -23.66
CA LEU A 30 -10.59 16.56 -22.61
C LEU A 30 -10.28 17.96 -23.14
N THR A 31 -11.34 18.69 -23.51
CA THR A 31 -11.26 20.12 -23.80
C THR A 31 -10.97 20.89 -22.53
N THR A 32 -9.84 21.59 -22.52
CA THR A 32 -9.46 22.57 -21.50
C THR A 32 -10.44 23.74 -21.46
N HIS A 33 -11.05 23.98 -20.30
CA HIS A 33 -11.60 25.29 -19.95
C HIS A 33 -10.82 25.82 -18.74
N ALA A 34 -9.97 26.80 -19.01
CA ALA A 34 -9.30 27.60 -18.00
C ALA A 34 -10.34 28.55 -17.40
N ALA A 35 -10.71 28.33 -16.13
CA ALA A 35 -11.37 29.33 -15.31
C ALA A 35 -10.34 29.86 -14.31
N ASN A 36 -10.04 31.14 -14.47
CA ASN A 36 -9.10 31.91 -13.66
C ASN A 36 -9.85 32.37 -12.41
N GLU A 37 -9.68 31.68 -11.28
CA GLU A 37 -10.21 32.13 -9.98
C GLU A 37 -9.07 32.53 -9.04
N VAL A 38 -9.04 33.81 -8.73
CA VAL A 38 -8.16 34.44 -7.74
C VAL A 38 -8.72 34.14 -6.36
N VAL A 39 -8.03 33.30 -5.58
CA VAL A 39 -8.33 33.05 -4.16
C VAL A 39 -7.53 34.05 -3.32
N PRO A 40 -8.13 34.82 -2.39
CA PRO A 40 -7.40 35.79 -1.59
C PRO A 40 -6.48 35.08 -0.58
N ALA A 41 -5.29 35.64 -0.39
CA ALA A 41 -4.30 35.17 0.58
C ALA A 41 -4.88 35.16 2.00
N VAL A 42 -4.94 33.97 2.60
CA VAL A 42 -5.25 33.81 4.02
C VAL A 42 -3.93 33.84 4.78
N ASN A 43 -3.81 34.79 5.70
CA ASN A 43 -2.61 35.03 6.50
C ASN A 43 -2.14 33.78 7.24
N ALA A 44 -0.82 33.59 7.26
CA ALA A 44 -0.13 32.59 8.05
C ALA A 44 -0.57 32.68 9.52
N VAL A 45 -1.16 31.61 10.03
CA VAL A 45 -1.39 31.44 11.46
C VAL A 45 -0.05 31.05 12.08
N SER A 46 0.47 31.94 12.91
CA SER A 46 1.68 31.81 13.69
C SER A 46 1.74 30.49 14.47
N ASP A 47 2.97 29.98 14.64
CA ASP A 47 3.36 28.90 15.55
C ASP A 47 2.55 28.92 16.85
N VAL A 48 1.61 27.99 16.99
CA VAL A 48 1.05 27.62 18.29
C VAL A 48 1.86 26.42 18.77
N THR A 49 2.94 26.70 19.51
CA THR A 49 3.64 25.67 20.27
C THR A 49 2.69 25.17 21.36
N LEU A 50 2.20 23.94 21.22
CA LEU A 50 1.38 23.30 22.25
C LEU A 50 2.24 23.09 23.52
N PRO A 51 1.71 23.37 24.73
CA PRO A 51 2.43 23.13 25.96
C PRO A 51 2.83 21.66 26.14
N ASP A 52 4.08 21.40 26.56
CA ASP A 52 4.67 20.05 26.76
C ASP A 52 3.83 19.10 27.63
N HIS A 53 2.92 19.61 28.46
CA HIS A 53 2.08 18.79 29.36
C HIS A 53 0.82 18.21 28.69
N LEU A 54 0.54 18.53 27.42
CA LEU A 54 -0.54 17.94 26.62
C LEU A 54 -0.05 16.84 25.66
N LEU A 55 1.27 16.66 25.54
CA LEU A 55 1.84 15.55 24.80
C LEU A 55 1.69 14.30 25.66
N ASN A 56 0.81 13.39 25.24
CA ASN A 56 0.74 12.05 25.82
C ASN A 56 2.14 11.42 25.71
N ALA A 57 2.84 11.22 26.83
CA ALA A 57 4.24 10.78 26.84
C ALA A 57 4.47 9.41 26.19
N ASP A 58 3.39 8.62 26.03
CA ASP A 58 3.37 7.32 25.33
C ASP A 58 2.93 7.41 23.85
N SER A 59 2.65 8.61 23.35
CA SER A 59 2.25 8.83 21.96
C SER A 59 3.42 8.56 21.02
N THR A 60 3.25 7.62 20.10
CA THR A 60 4.23 7.33 19.04
C THR A 60 4.08 8.25 17.84
N PHE A 61 3.02 9.06 17.77
CA PHE A 61 2.76 9.98 16.66
C PHE A 61 3.88 11.02 16.42
N PRO A 62 4.52 11.64 17.43
CA PRO A 62 5.64 12.57 17.22
C PRO A 62 6.82 11.97 16.45
N ARG A 63 6.93 10.64 16.40
CA ARG A 63 8.06 9.94 15.76
C ARG A 63 7.93 9.87 14.23
N ILE A 64 6.77 10.20 13.67
CA ILE A 64 6.60 10.19 12.21
C ILE A 64 7.40 11.35 11.62
N ASP A 65 8.42 11.03 10.83
CA ASP A 65 9.21 11.99 10.07
C ASP A 65 8.78 12.00 8.60
N TRP A 66 7.91 12.94 8.23
CA TRP A 66 7.35 13.07 6.87
C TRP A 66 8.38 13.39 5.79
N ARG A 67 9.63 13.74 6.16
CA ARG A 67 10.72 13.94 5.20
C ARG A 67 11.26 12.61 4.66
N MET A 68 10.93 11.50 5.31
CA MET A 68 11.38 10.18 4.88
C MET A 68 10.68 9.77 3.58
N PRO A 69 11.40 9.21 2.60
CA PRO A 69 10.88 9.00 1.25
C PRO A 69 9.73 7.97 1.19
N TRP A 70 9.69 7.01 2.10
CA TRP A 70 8.60 6.03 2.18
C TRP A 70 7.26 6.62 2.67
N PHE A 71 7.26 7.85 3.19
CA PHE A 71 6.04 8.58 3.57
C PHE A 71 5.62 9.64 2.54
N ALA A 72 6.39 9.84 1.47
CA ALA A 72 6.22 10.95 0.53
C ALA A 72 4.80 11.06 -0.06
N GLN A 73 4.14 9.93 -0.31
CA GLN A 73 2.78 9.88 -0.87
C GLN A 73 1.70 10.37 0.12
N PHE A 74 1.98 10.42 1.43
CA PHE A 74 0.99 10.74 2.44
C PHE A 74 1.12 12.15 3.03
N VAL A 75 2.23 12.86 2.78
CA VAL A 75 2.65 14.05 3.54
C VAL A 75 1.52 15.04 3.83
N ALA A 76 0.82 15.52 2.79
CA ALA A 76 -0.19 16.57 2.95
C ALA A 76 -1.38 16.20 3.86
N ARG A 77 -1.75 14.91 3.89
CA ARG A 77 -2.83 14.40 4.76
C ARG A 77 -2.26 13.94 6.10
N GLY A 78 -1.12 13.26 6.05
CA GLY A 78 -0.40 12.72 7.19
C GLY A 78 -0.02 13.79 8.21
N GLU A 79 0.54 14.92 7.78
CA GLU A 79 0.90 16.03 8.67
C GLU A 79 -0.32 16.58 9.41
N ARG A 80 -1.40 16.90 8.68
CA ARG A 80 -2.64 17.41 9.29
C ARG A 80 -3.23 16.43 10.31
N TRP A 81 -3.29 15.15 9.95
CA TRP A 81 -3.82 14.13 10.83
C TRP A 81 -2.90 13.83 12.01
N GLN A 82 -1.58 13.89 11.84
CA GLN A 82 -0.64 13.76 12.94
C GLN A 82 -0.88 14.87 13.97
N GLN A 83 -1.07 16.12 13.54
CA GLN A 83 -1.41 17.21 14.46
C GLN A 83 -2.73 16.93 15.21
N ALA A 84 -3.76 16.45 14.52
CA ALA A 84 -5.01 16.05 15.15
C ALA A 84 -4.81 14.88 16.16
N ALA A 85 -3.97 13.90 15.81
CA ALA A 85 -3.64 12.76 16.67
C ALA A 85 -2.89 13.19 17.94
N LEU A 86 -2.05 14.22 17.88
CA LEU A 86 -1.36 14.80 19.04
C LEU A 86 -2.33 15.50 20.00
N VAL A 87 -3.43 16.07 19.47
CA VAL A 87 -4.51 16.64 20.31
C VAL A 87 -5.33 15.54 20.98
N GLY A 88 -5.57 14.41 20.28
CA GLY A 88 -6.20 13.22 20.86
C GLY A 88 -7.10 12.46 19.89
N GLU A 89 -7.56 11.28 20.31
CA GLU A 89 -8.38 10.37 19.50
C GLU A 89 -9.59 11.04 18.83
N ARG A 90 -10.37 11.81 19.60
CA ARG A 90 -11.56 12.49 19.07
C ARG A 90 -11.22 13.50 17.98
N ALA A 91 -10.10 14.22 18.11
CA ALA A 91 -9.66 15.18 17.10
C ALA A 91 -9.18 14.46 15.83
N LEU A 92 -8.48 13.33 15.98
CA LEU A 92 -8.08 12.47 14.87
C LEU A 92 -9.28 11.95 14.08
N LEU A 93 -10.25 11.33 14.76
CA LEU A 93 -11.48 10.82 14.13
C LEU A 93 -12.26 11.93 13.42
N ALA A 94 -12.33 13.13 14.02
CA ALA A 94 -12.99 14.27 13.38
C ALA A 94 -12.27 14.69 12.08
N ALA A 95 -10.92 14.75 12.08
CA ALA A 95 -10.14 15.08 10.90
C ALA A 95 -10.27 14.02 9.78
N MET A 96 -10.25 12.74 10.15
CA MET A 96 -10.45 11.63 9.20
C MET A 96 -11.85 11.68 8.56
N ASN A 97 -12.89 11.88 9.37
CA ASN A 97 -14.28 11.94 8.87
C ASN A 97 -14.59 13.21 8.06
N ALA A 98 -13.94 14.33 8.36
CA ALA A 98 -14.04 15.53 7.53
C ALA A 98 -13.53 15.25 6.11
N ASP A 99 -12.40 14.56 6.00
CA ASP A 99 -11.88 14.16 4.69
C ASP A 99 -12.70 13.05 4.02
N ALA A 100 -13.22 12.09 4.79
CA ALA A 100 -14.07 11.03 4.25
C ALA A 100 -15.35 11.61 3.62
N SER A 101 -15.95 12.60 4.30
CA SER A 101 -17.12 13.34 3.82
C SER A 101 -16.82 14.14 2.55
N SER A 102 -15.64 14.76 2.45
CA SER A 102 -15.28 15.59 1.28
C SER A 102 -14.90 14.79 0.04
N THR A 103 -14.31 13.61 0.22
CA THR A 103 -13.86 12.74 -0.87
C THR A 103 -14.90 11.75 -1.36
N GLN A 104 -15.96 11.50 -0.57
CA GLN A 104 -17.06 10.59 -0.90
C GLN A 104 -16.59 9.18 -1.30
N GLN A 105 -15.52 8.70 -0.67
CA GLN A 105 -15.01 7.35 -0.88
C GLN A 105 -15.99 6.32 -0.33
N THR A 106 -15.95 5.10 -0.89
CA THR A 106 -16.82 4.01 -0.50
C THR A 106 -16.02 2.77 -0.11
N THR A 107 -16.61 1.95 0.75
CA THR A 107 -16.05 0.65 1.18
C THR A 107 -16.50 -0.48 0.24
N GLY A 108 -16.13 -1.73 0.57
CA GLY A 108 -16.28 -2.86 -0.34
C GLY A 108 -17.71 -3.22 -0.76
N ARG A 109 -18.74 -2.77 -0.04
CA ARG A 109 -20.15 -2.91 -0.45
C ARG A 109 -20.84 -1.57 -0.71
N GLY A 110 -20.05 -0.56 -1.10
CA GLY A 110 -20.57 0.74 -1.50
C GLY A 110 -21.06 1.62 -0.36
N GLN A 111 -20.76 1.28 0.90
CA GLN A 111 -21.10 2.16 2.02
C GLN A 111 -20.15 3.37 2.02
N PRO A 112 -20.62 4.57 2.39
CA PRO A 112 -19.74 5.73 2.57
C PRO A 112 -18.66 5.42 3.60
N LEU A 113 -17.40 5.74 3.28
CA LEU A 113 -16.29 5.58 4.22
C LEU A 113 -16.49 6.51 5.43
N ALA A 114 -16.35 5.94 6.63
CA ALA A 114 -16.32 6.69 7.89
C ALA A 114 -15.33 6.02 8.85
N PHE A 115 -14.88 6.76 9.86
CA PHE A 115 -13.99 6.25 10.91
C PHE A 115 -14.70 6.37 12.26
N ILE A 116 -14.72 5.28 13.02
CA ILE A 116 -15.37 5.21 14.33
C ILE A 116 -14.35 4.83 15.40
N ALA A 117 -14.64 5.13 16.67
CA ALA A 117 -13.78 4.66 17.75
C ALA A 117 -13.81 3.13 17.80
N GLN A 118 -12.71 2.51 18.22
CA GLN A 118 -12.65 1.04 18.35
C GLN A 118 -13.75 0.50 19.29
N ASP A 119 -14.12 1.26 20.33
CA ASP A 119 -15.15 0.88 21.31
C ASP A 119 -16.57 0.91 20.72
N ASP A 120 -16.78 1.56 19.57
CA ASP A 120 -18.06 1.57 18.85
C ASP A 120 -18.25 0.31 17.98
N LEU A 121 -17.22 -0.52 17.80
CA LEU A 121 -17.35 -1.81 17.12
C LEU A 121 -18.18 -2.78 17.99
N PRO A 122 -19.32 -3.29 17.51
CA PRO A 122 -20.14 -4.20 18.31
C PRO A 122 -19.37 -5.46 18.73
N ALA A 123 -19.60 -5.90 19.97
CA ALA A 123 -18.96 -7.10 20.50
C ALA A 123 -19.22 -8.32 19.59
N GLY A 124 -18.16 -9.02 19.20
CA GLY A 124 -18.22 -10.18 18.31
C GLY A 124 -18.34 -9.86 16.82
N ALA A 125 -18.45 -8.59 16.43
CA ALA A 125 -18.42 -8.21 15.02
C ALA A 125 -17.03 -8.44 14.41
N ALA A 126 -16.98 -9.09 13.25
CA ALA A 126 -15.73 -9.21 12.49
C ALA A 126 -15.41 -7.87 11.82
N TYR A 127 -14.18 -7.38 12.02
CA TYR A 127 -13.70 -6.08 11.53
C TYR A 127 -14.06 -5.78 10.07
N GLU A 128 -13.67 -6.66 9.14
CA GLU A 128 -13.92 -6.47 7.70
C GLU A 128 -15.42 -6.53 7.34
N ALA A 129 -16.18 -7.39 8.02
CA ALA A 129 -17.62 -7.49 7.80
C ALA A 129 -18.37 -6.24 8.31
N HIS A 130 -17.91 -5.66 9.42
CA HIS A 130 -18.43 -4.40 9.93
C HIS A 130 -18.18 -3.24 8.96
N ILE A 131 -16.95 -3.10 8.46
CA ILE A 131 -16.60 -2.07 7.46
C ILE A 131 -17.46 -2.23 6.19
N ALA A 132 -17.59 -3.46 5.71
CA ALA A 132 -18.36 -3.74 4.51
C ALA A 132 -19.85 -3.43 4.68
N SER A 133 -20.41 -3.69 5.86
CA SER A 133 -21.85 -3.49 6.13
C SER A 133 -22.22 -2.06 6.48
N THR A 134 -21.34 -1.29 7.12
CA THR A 134 -21.66 0.02 7.69
C THR A 134 -20.87 1.18 7.10
N GLY A 135 -19.71 0.90 6.48
CA GLY A 135 -18.75 1.92 6.08
C GLY A 135 -17.83 2.41 7.21
N GLY A 136 -18.16 2.10 8.47
CA GLY A 136 -17.38 2.48 9.63
C GLY A 136 -16.12 1.63 9.77
N VAL A 137 -14.95 2.28 9.77
CA VAL A 137 -13.65 1.68 10.05
C VAL A 137 -13.32 1.87 11.53
N PRO A 138 -13.37 0.79 12.35
CA PRO A 138 -12.94 0.86 13.75
C PRO A 138 -11.48 1.29 13.81
N THR A 139 -11.20 2.36 14.54
CA THR A 139 -9.89 3.01 14.55
C THR A 139 -9.46 3.22 16.00
N ARG A 140 -8.34 2.61 16.38
CA ARG A 140 -7.65 2.84 17.66
C ARG A 140 -6.72 4.04 17.51
N HIS A 141 -6.43 4.70 18.63
CA HIS A 141 -5.48 5.81 18.68
C HIS A 141 -4.02 5.31 18.68
N ASN A 142 -3.58 4.70 17.57
CA ASN A 142 -2.21 4.19 17.38
C ASN A 142 -1.70 4.40 15.94
N LEU A 143 -0.43 4.11 15.68
CA LEU A 143 0.17 4.25 14.35
C LEU A 143 -0.41 3.28 13.31
N HIS A 144 -0.74 2.06 13.74
CA HIS A 144 -1.26 1.02 12.87
C HIS A 144 -2.54 1.45 12.16
N ASP A 145 -3.55 1.87 12.94
CA ASP A 145 -4.86 2.27 12.42
C ASP A 145 -4.78 3.65 11.75
N PHE A 146 -3.86 4.52 12.19
CA PHE A 146 -3.55 5.78 11.51
C PHE A 146 -3.05 5.55 10.09
N PHE A 147 -2.08 4.66 9.89
CA PHE A 147 -1.60 4.34 8.55
C PHE A 147 -2.66 3.57 7.75
N ASN A 148 -3.43 2.67 8.37
CA ASN A 148 -4.54 2.01 7.69
C ASN A 148 -5.56 3.03 7.14
N ALA A 149 -5.90 4.05 7.91
CA ALA A 149 -6.76 5.14 7.46
C ALA A 149 -6.14 5.91 6.29
N LEU A 150 -4.84 6.23 6.31
CA LEU A 150 -4.17 6.89 5.18
C LEU A 150 -4.24 6.07 3.89
N ILE A 151 -4.15 4.73 3.99
CA ILE A 151 -4.24 3.83 2.83
C ILE A 151 -5.64 3.86 2.20
N TRP A 152 -6.72 3.97 2.99
CA TRP A 152 -8.07 4.16 2.45
C TRP A 152 -8.14 5.37 1.51
N PHE A 153 -7.41 6.45 1.81
CA PHE A 153 -7.42 7.64 0.96
C PHE A 153 -6.44 7.58 -0.21
N GLN A 154 -5.28 6.94 -0.03
CA GLN A 154 -4.26 6.83 -1.07
C GLN A 154 -4.64 5.81 -2.17
N PHE A 155 -5.27 4.71 -1.77
CA PHE A 155 -5.65 3.61 -2.65
C PHE A 155 -7.10 3.13 -2.36
N PRO A 156 -8.10 4.02 -2.58
CA PRO A 156 -9.48 3.74 -2.21
C PRO A 156 -10.07 2.53 -2.93
N ARG A 157 -9.76 2.34 -4.23
CA ARG A 157 -10.31 1.23 -5.01
C ARG A 157 -9.70 -0.09 -4.57
N ILE A 158 -8.39 -0.13 -4.31
CA ILE A 158 -7.74 -1.33 -3.77
C ILE A 158 -8.34 -1.68 -2.40
N LYS A 159 -8.46 -0.73 -1.46
CA LYS A 159 -9.01 -1.00 -0.13
C LYS A 159 -10.46 -1.46 -0.17
N ALA A 160 -11.30 -0.83 -0.99
CA ALA A 160 -12.67 -1.30 -1.21
C ALA A 160 -12.70 -2.73 -1.75
N THR A 161 -11.86 -3.07 -2.74
CA THR A 161 -11.76 -4.44 -3.27
C THR A 161 -11.30 -5.45 -2.22
N LEU A 162 -10.28 -5.13 -1.41
CA LEU A 162 -9.81 -6.00 -0.33
C LEU A 162 -10.91 -6.24 0.70
N ASN A 163 -11.59 -5.17 1.14
CA ASN A 163 -12.69 -5.27 2.09
C ASN A 163 -13.85 -6.11 1.55
N ALA A 164 -14.23 -5.91 0.27
CA ALA A 164 -15.27 -6.71 -0.38
C ALA A 164 -14.93 -8.20 -0.40
N LYS A 165 -13.69 -8.55 -0.78
CA LYS A 165 -13.24 -9.95 -0.84
C LYS A 165 -13.12 -10.59 0.54
N GLN A 166 -12.58 -9.88 1.52
CA GLN A 166 -12.49 -10.38 2.88
C GLN A 166 -13.89 -10.59 3.49
N SER A 167 -14.81 -9.66 3.26
CA SER A 167 -16.20 -9.79 3.70
C SER A 167 -16.92 -10.96 3.01
N ALA A 168 -16.77 -11.14 1.69
CA ALA A 168 -17.34 -12.27 0.98
C ALA A 168 -16.79 -13.63 1.48
N ALA A 169 -15.50 -13.69 1.81
CA ALA A 169 -14.91 -14.89 2.41
C ALA A 169 -15.45 -15.18 3.82
N ILE A 170 -15.74 -14.14 4.61
CA ILE A 170 -16.39 -14.28 5.93
C ILE A 170 -17.83 -14.78 5.78
N ASP A 171 -18.58 -14.30 4.79
CA ASP A 171 -19.95 -14.78 4.54
C ASP A 171 -20.00 -16.29 4.25
N VAL A 172 -18.97 -16.82 3.56
CA VAL A 172 -18.87 -18.24 3.21
C VAL A 172 -18.36 -19.10 4.35
N LEU A 173 -17.28 -18.68 5.02
CA LEU A 173 -16.57 -19.50 6.03
C LEU A 173 -17.05 -19.25 7.46
N GLY A 174 -17.86 -18.21 7.67
CA GLY A 174 -18.23 -17.72 8.98
C GLY A 174 -17.10 -16.98 9.69
N VAL A 175 -17.44 -16.45 10.87
CA VAL A 175 -16.48 -15.82 11.78
C VAL A 175 -15.77 -16.93 12.55
N GLY A 176 -14.49 -17.18 12.23
CA GLY A 176 -13.70 -18.22 12.88
C GLY A 176 -12.19 -18.03 12.72
N PRO A 177 -11.38 -18.81 13.46
CA PRO A 177 -9.92 -18.70 13.46
C PRO A 177 -9.29 -19.16 12.14
N THR A 178 -9.97 -20.02 11.39
CA THR A 178 -9.49 -20.52 10.08
C THR A 178 -9.81 -19.48 9.00
N ARG A 179 -8.84 -18.61 8.73
CA ARG A 179 -8.96 -17.54 7.72
C ARG A 179 -8.95 -18.09 6.29
N GLY A 180 -8.34 -19.25 6.04
CA GLY A 180 -8.19 -19.82 4.70
C GLY A 180 -7.16 -19.04 3.87
N GLY A 181 -6.52 -19.71 2.92
CA GLY A 181 -5.36 -19.17 2.20
C GLY A 181 -5.60 -17.82 1.51
N THR A 182 -6.81 -17.60 1.00
CA THR A 182 -7.21 -16.32 0.39
C THR A 182 -7.23 -15.17 1.39
N ARG A 183 -7.84 -15.32 2.58
CA ARG A 183 -7.85 -14.24 3.57
C ARG A 183 -6.45 -13.98 4.11
N ASP A 184 -5.62 -15.02 4.29
CA ASP A 184 -4.23 -14.84 4.70
C ASP A 184 -3.43 -14.03 3.67
N ALA A 185 -3.61 -14.29 2.37
CA ALA A 185 -2.96 -13.51 1.32
C ALA A 185 -3.48 -12.07 1.23
N LEU A 186 -4.78 -11.85 1.42
CA LEU A 186 -5.37 -10.50 1.46
C LEU A 186 -4.89 -9.70 2.68
N THR A 187 -4.83 -10.31 3.86
CA THR A 187 -4.26 -9.69 5.06
C THR A 187 -2.78 -9.39 4.86
N LEU A 188 -2.01 -10.31 4.27
CA LEU A 188 -0.59 -10.07 3.96
C LEU A 188 -0.40 -8.87 3.02
N PHE A 189 -1.28 -8.76 2.01
CA PHE A 189 -1.31 -7.61 1.13
C PHE A 189 -1.57 -6.33 1.94
N ASP A 190 -2.63 -6.32 2.74
CA ASP A 190 -3.07 -5.14 3.47
C ASP A 190 -2.06 -4.65 4.51
N GLU A 191 -1.36 -5.56 5.17
CA GLU A 191 -0.42 -5.23 6.24
C GLU A 191 0.97 -4.87 5.72
N ASN A 192 1.49 -5.55 4.70
CA ASN A 192 2.93 -5.53 4.40
C ASN A 192 3.28 -5.40 2.90
N ALA A 193 2.31 -5.10 2.03
CA ALA A 193 2.58 -4.97 0.60
C ALA A 193 3.28 -3.66 0.21
N VAL A 194 3.97 -3.74 -0.91
CA VAL A 194 4.36 -2.58 -1.72
C VAL A 194 3.96 -2.84 -3.17
N LEU A 195 3.59 -1.78 -3.89
CA LEU A 195 3.36 -1.84 -5.32
C LEU A 195 4.67 -1.46 -6.00
N PHE A 196 5.31 -2.42 -6.67
CA PHE A 196 6.53 -2.21 -7.45
C PHE A 196 6.13 -1.93 -8.90
N ALA A 197 6.04 -0.65 -9.27
CA ALA A 197 5.73 -0.23 -10.62
C ALA A 197 7.02 -0.25 -11.46
N CYS A 198 7.02 -0.95 -12.59
CA CYS A 198 8.16 -0.95 -13.51
C CYS A 198 7.74 -0.89 -14.98
N THR A 199 8.42 -0.02 -15.74
CA THR A 199 8.30 0.04 -17.21
C THR A 199 9.21 -0.97 -17.89
N ASP A 200 10.24 -1.45 -17.18
CA ASP A 200 11.22 -2.41 -17.65
C ASP A 200 11.03 -3.79 -16.96
N PRO A 201 10.55 -4.82 -17.69
CA PRO A 201 10.32 -6.14 -17.14
C PRO A 201 11.57 -6.83 -16.57
N SER A 202 12.78 -6.40 -16.97
CA SER A 202 14.03 -6.96 -16.43
C SER A 202 14.20 -6.65 -14.94
N LEU A 203 13.72 -5.50 -14.46
CA LEU A 203 13.78 -5.11 -13.05
C LEU A 203 12.83 -5.93 -12.18
N GLY A 204 11.60 -6.17 -12.68
CA GLY A 204 10.67 -7.09 -12.04
C GLY A 204 11.20 -8.53 -12.01
N THR A 205 11.92 -8.94 -13.05
CA THR A 205 12.59 -10.25 -13.10
C THR A 205 13.74 -10.33 -12.08
N ALA A 206 14.59 -9.31 -11.99
CA ALA A 206 15.66 -9.23 -10.99
C ALA A 206 15.11 -9.31 -9.55
N LEU A 207 14.01 -8.60 -9.27
CA LEU A 207 13.32 -8.67 -7.99
C LEU A 207 12.84 -10.09 -7.66
N ARG A 208 12.13 -10.76 -8.58
CA ARG A 208 11.67 -12.16 -8.37
C ARG A 208 12.83 -13.14 -8.21
N ALA A 209 13.94 -12.88 -8.90
CA ALA A 209 15.14 -13.72 -8.89
C ALA A 209 16.07 -13.47 -7.69
N PHE A 210 15.74 -12.52 -6.81
CA PHE A 210 16.60 -12.10 -5.70
C PHE A 210 17.96 -11.56 -6.18
N ASP A 211 18.00 -10.99 -7.39
CA ASP A 211 19.21 -10.40 -7.98
C ASP A 211 19.39 -8.96 -7.47
N TRP A 212 19.78 -8.87 -6.20
CA TRP A 212 19.95 -7.61 -5.49
C TRP A 212 21.06 -6.74 -6.08
N ARG A 213 22.10 -7.36 -6.67
CA ARG A 213 23.18 -6.61 -7.30
C ARG A 213 22.69 -5.92 -8.56
N THR A 214 21.92 -6.60 -9.41
CA THR A 214 21.29 -5.95 -10.56
C THR A 214 20.31 -4.88 -10.09
N LEU A 215 19.36 -5.23 -9.24
CA LEU A 215 18.25 -4.36 -8.85
C LEU A 215 18.69 -3.08 -8.11
N PHE A 216 19.66 -3.16 -7.19
CA PHE A 216 20.00 -2.03 -6.31
C PHE A 216 21.36 -1.39 -6.60
N VAL A 217 22.26 -2.08 -7.31
CA VAL A 217 23.64 -1.61 -7.56
C VAL A 217 23.85 -1.29 -9.03
N ALA A 218 23.71 -2.26 -9.93
CA ALA A 218 23.97 -2.06 -11.36
C ALA A 218 22.93 -1.13 -11.99
N ASP A 219 21.64 -1.36 -11.73
CA ASP A 219 20.53 -0.54 -12.23
C ASP A 219 20.08 0.50 -11.20
N ARG A 220 20.98 0.99 -10.33
CA ARG A 220 20.63 1.99 -9.31
C ARG A 220 19.95 3.23 -9.91
N ALA A 221 20.41 3.70 -11.07
CA ALA A 221 19.85 4.86 -11.77
C ALA A 221 18.47 4.62 -12.41
N ALA A 222 17.99 3.37 -12.43
CA ALA A 222 16.66 3.01 -12.91
C ALA A 222 15.55 3.42 -11.94
N TRP A 223 15.87 3.56 -10.64
CA TRP A 223 14.91 3.97 -9.63
C TRP A 223 14.51 5.43 -9.83
N GLY A 224 13.19 5.67 -9.95
CA GLY A 224 12.61 6.97 -10.28
C GLY A 224 12.49 7.28 -11.78
N SER A 225 12.98 6.40 -12.66
CA SER A 225 12.94 6.60 -14.13
C SER A 225 12.46 5.39 -14.94
N ARG A 226 12.62 4.18 -14.38
CA ARG A 226 12.12 2.91 -14.95
C ARG A 226 11.41 2.03 -13.92
N CYS A 227 11.68 2.22 -12.63
CA CYS A 227 10.90 1.60 -11.55
C CYS A 227 10.69 2.54 -10.36
N GLU A 228 9.61 2.31 -9.62
CA GLU A 228 9.36 2.95 -8.34
C GLU A 228 8.51 2.06 -7.43
N VAL A 229 8.42 2.46 -6.16
CA VAL A 229 7.59 1.78 -5.16
C VAL A 229 6.55 2.75 -4.62
N ARG A 230 5.33 2.24 -4.43
CA ARG A 230 4.34 2.84 -3.53
C ARG A 230 4.11 1.92 -2.34
N CYS A 231 4.15 2.48 -1.13
CA CYS A 231 3.83 1.73 0.07
C CYS A 231 2.33 1.49 0.17
N PHE A 232 1.91 0.25 0.42
CA PHE A 232 0.50 -0.09 0.65
C PHE A 232 0.31 -0.62 2.08
N GLY A 233 1.19 -1.52 2.51
CA GLY A 233 1.09 -2.17 3.81
C GLY A 233 1.12 -1.17 4.97
N HIS A 234 0.02 -1.06 5.72
CA HIS A 234 -0.04 -0.12 6.84
C HIS A 234 0.85 -0.54 8.03
N ALA A 235 1.01 -1.85 8.27
CA ALA A 235 1.95 -2.37 9.26
C ALA A 235 3.42 -2.20 8.80
N LEU A 236 3.69 -2.23 7.49
CA LEU A 236 5.00 -1.86 6.95
C LEU A 236 5.32 -0.39 7.23
N LEU A 237 4.36 0.51 7.02
CA LEU A 237 4.53 1.94 7.31
C LEU A 237 4.78 2.20 8.80
N GLU A 238 4.08 1.50 9.69
CA GLU A 238 4.33 1.54 11.13
C GLU A 238 5.77 1.12 11.47
N LYS A 239 6.28 0.01 10.90
CA LYS A 239 7.69 -0.41 11.09
C LYS A 239 8.67 0.64 10.59
N LEU A 240 8.32 1.37 9.52
CA LEU A 240 9.17 2.41 8.92
C LEU A 240 9.20 3.72 9.72
N VAL A 241 8.42 3.86 10.79
CA VAL A 241 8.63 4.92 11.81
C VAL A 241 9.91 4.66 12.62
N ALA A 242 10.30 3.39 12.77
CA ALA A 242 11.54 2.97 13.42
C ALA A 242 12.29 1.94 12.54
N PRO A 243 12.78 2.37 11.38
CA PRO A 243 13.25 1.47 10.33
C PRO A 243 14.49 0.68 10.77
N TYR A 244 14.59 -0.57 10.30
CA TYR A 244 15.74 -1.45 10.53
C TYR A 244 16.15 -2.14 9.22
N LYS A 245 17.44 -2.45 9.07
CA LYS A 245 18.05 -2.91 7.80
C LYS A 245 17.30 -4.06 7.11
N ALA A 246 16.84 -5.04 7.90
CA ALA A 246 16.16 -6.24 7.40
C ALA A 246 14.66 -6.04 7.10
N CYS A 247 14.12 -4.81 7.21
CA CYS A 247 12.72 -4.54 6.91
C CYS A 247 12.42 -4.93 5.46
N THR A 248 11.47 -5.87 5.29
CA THR A 248 11.18 -6.52 4.02
C THR A 248 9.69 -6.47 3.73
N ALA A 249 9.33 -5.94 2.57
CA ALA A 249 7.97 -5.87 2.08
C ALA A 249 7.60 -7.09 1.22
N HIS A 250 6.30 -7.27 0.99
CA HIS A 250 5.75 -8.18 -0.01
C HIS A 250 5.41 -7.39 -1.27
N ALA A 251 6.32 -7.38 -2.24
CA ALA A 251 6.15 -6.62 -3.46
C ALA A 251 5.20 -7.31 -4.44
N TRP A 252 4.15 -6.60 -4.82
CA TRP A 252 3.37 -6.91 -6.02
C TRP A 252 3.99 -6.14 -7.19
N ILE A 253 4.50 -6.86 -8.19
CA ILE A 253 5.08 -6.27 -9.40
C ILE A 253 3.96 -5.88 -10.36
N VAL A 254 3.95 -4.61 -10.76
CA VAL A 254 2.99 -4.03 -11.68
C VAL A 254 3.75 -3.53 -12.90
N ASP A 255 3.50 -4.16 -14.06
CA ASP A 255 4.01 -3.67 -15.34
C ASP A 255 3.21 -2.41 -15.71
N VAL A 256 3.88 -1.27 -15.80
CA VAL A 256 3.26 0.04 -16.06
C VAL A 256 3.58 0.54 -17.48
N PRO A 257 2.75 1.42 -18.07
CA PRO A 257 2.98 1.95 -19.42
C PRO A 257 4.34 2.64 -19.60
N ALA A 258 4.91 2.59 -20.80
CA ALA A 258 6.27 3.09 -21.05
C ALA A 258 6.46 4.59 -20.73
N ASP A 259 5.38 5.39 -20.83
CA ASP A 259 5.35 6.82 -20.53
C ASP A 259 5.03 7.13 -19.05
N TRP A 260 4.97 6.11 -18.17
CA TRP A 260 4.64 6.22 -16.76
C TRP A 260 5.30 7.40 -16.03
N PHE A 261 6.61 7.56 -16.20
CA PHE A 261 7.37 8.60 -15.48
C PHE A 261 7.17 10.02 -16.05
N ALA A 262 6.50 10.17 -17.19
CA ALA A 262 6.06 11.46 -17.71
C ALA A 262 4.75 11.93 -17.06
N TRP A 263 4.01 11.04 -16.38
CA TRP A 263 2.75 11.37 -15.75
C TRP A 263 2.93 12.08 -14.40
N THR A 264 1.94 12.89 -14.04
CA THR A 264 1.85 13.46 -12.69
C THR A 264 1.74 12.36 -11.64
N VAL A 265 2.16 12.65 -10.40
CA VAL A 265 2.04 11.68 -9.28
C VAL A 265 0.58 11.25 -9.09
N ALA A 266 -0.37 12.19 -9.16
CA ALA A 266 -1.79 11.88 -9.03
C ALA A 266 -2.33 10.94 -10.13
N ALA A 267 -1.88 11.13 -11.38
CA ALA A 267 -2.28 10.25 -12.49
C ALA A 267 -1.70 8.84 -12.31
N ARG A 268 -0.44 8.74 -11.85
CA ARG A 268 0.19 7.47 -11.49
C ARG A 268 -0.57 6.76 -10.38
N ASP A 269 -0.83 7.45 -9.27
CA ASP A 269 -1.52 6.86 -8.12
C ASP A 269 -2.94 6.38 -8.50
N ALA A 270 -3.69 7.17 -9.26
CA ALA A 270 -5.03 6.79 -9.73
C ALA A 270 -5.01 5.59 -10.68
N TRP A 271 -4.01 5.52 -11.57
CA TRP A 271 -3.84 4.38 -12.47
C TRP A 271 -3.47 3.11 -11.70
N LEU A 272 -2.52 3.20 -10.76
CA LEU A 272 -2.12 2.06 -9.90
C LEU A 272 -3.28 1.55 -9.08
N ASP A 273 -4.04 2.45 -8.44
CA ASP A 273 -5.21 2.10 -7.65
C ASP A 273 -6.25 1.34 -8.50
N GLY A 274 -6.53 1.84 -9.71
CA GLY A 274 -7.45 1.19 -10.66
C GLY A 274 -6.95 -0.18 -11.14
N ALA A 275 -5.72 -0.24 -11.67
CA ALA A 275 -5.16 -1.44 -12.27
C ALA A 275 -4.99 -2.58 -11.25
N VAL A 276 -4.51 -2.27 -10.05
CA VAL A 276 -4.35 -3.27 -8.99
C VAL A 276 -5.70 -3.69 -8.41
N SER A 277 -6.66 -2.76 -8.23
CA SER A 277 -8.03 -3.11 -7.83
C SER A 277 -8.70 -4.05 -8.83
N GLU A 278 -8.54 -3.80 -10.14
CA GLU A 278 -9.05 -4.68 -11.19
C GLU A 278 -8.37 -6.06 -11.17
N ALA A 279 -7.05 -6.10 -11.07
CA ALA A 279 -6.29 -7.35 -10.99
C ALA A 279 -6.68 -8.18 -9.74
N LEU A 280 -6.84 -7.52 -8.58
CA LEU A 280 -7.33 -8.16 -7.36
C LEU A 280 -8.75 -8.69 -7.58
N SER A 281 -9.64 -7.90 -8.18
CA SER A 281 -11.04 -8.28 -8.43
C SER A 281 -11.15 -9.51 -9.32
N ALA A 282 -10.40 -9.53 -10.43
CA ALA A 282 -10.35 -10.63 -11.39
C ALA A 282 -9.61 -11.87 -10.87
N ALA A 283 -8.70 -11.70 -9.90
CA ALA A 283 -8.04 -12.82 -9.25
C ALA A 283 -9.06 -13.72 -8.54
N GLY A 284 -8.94 -15.03 -8.79
CA GLY A 284 -9.57 -16.07 -7.98
C GLY A 284 -8.93 -16.15 -6.59
N GLU A 285 -8.40 -17.31 -6.21
CA GLU A 285 -7.67 -17.42 -4.96
C GLU A 285 -6.28 -16.78 -5.06
N LEU A 286 -6.04 -15.76 -4.24
CA LEU A 286 -4.70 -15.21 -4.03
C LEU A 286 -3.95 -16.10 -3.04
N ASN A 287 -2.67 -16.33 -3.33
CA ASN A 287 -1.77 -17.00 -2.40
C ASN A 287 -0.48 -16.20 -2.25
N GLY A 288 0.21 -16.35 -1.11
CA GLY A 288 1.38 -15.55 -0.79
C GLY A 288 2.58 -15.67 -1.75
N ARG A 289 2.57 -16.63 -2.70
CA ARG A 289 3.66 -16.80 -3.68
C ARG A 289 3.65 -15.76 -4.80
N VAL A 290 2.56 -15.00 -4.93
CA VAL A 290 2.47 -13.91 -5.92
C VAL A 290 3.37 -12.72 -5.54
N PHE A 291 3.75 -12.61 -4.27
CA PHE A 291 4.59 -11.53 -3.76
C PHE A 291 6.07 -11.87 -3.83
N ALA A 292 6.87 -10.95 -4.36
CA ALA A 292 8.32 -11.01 -4.26
C ALA A 292 8.78 -10.32 -2.96
N PRO A 293 9.67 -10.92 -2.15
CA PRO A 293 10.21 -10.20 -1.00
C PRO A 293 11.07 -9.03 -1.47
N LEU A 294 10.92 -7.85 -0.86
CA LEU A 294 11.71 -6.66 -1.19
C LEU A 294 12.31 -6.05 0.09
N PRO A 295 13.63 -6.12 0.33
CA PRO A 295 14.29 -5.40 1.41
C PRO A 295 14.17 -3.88 1.17
N VAL A 296 13.24 -3.20 1.85
CA VAL A 296 12.83 -1.84 1.48
C VAL A 296 13.91 -0.80 1.76
N LEU A 297 14.77 -1.03 2.76
CA LEU A 297 15.92 -0.14 3.00
C LEU A 297 17.07 -0.37 2.00
N GLY A 298 16.95 -1.36 1.10
CA GLY A 298 17.82 -1.51 -0.07
C GLY A 298 17.47 -0.58 -1.23
N ILE A 299 16.26 -0.01 -1.25
CA ILE A 299 15.78 0.85 -2.34
C ILE A 299 16.67 2.11 -2.42
N PRO A 300 17.29 2.40 -3.57
CA PRO A 300 18.12 3.60 -3.75
C PRO A 300 17.40 4.89 -3.32
N GLY A 301 18.09 5.70 -2.51
CA GLY A 301 17.54 6.95 -1.98
C GLY A 301 16.66 6.80 -0.74
N TRP A 302 16.33 5.59 -0.31
CA TRP A 302 15.51 5.40 0.90
C TRP A 302 16.30 5.43 2.20
N TRP A 303 17.53 4.94 2.18
CA TRP A 303 18.32 4.79 3.41
C TRP A 303 19.77 5.23 3.19
N PRO A 304 20.32 6.18 3.98
CA PRO A 304 21.65 6.72 3.73
C PRO A 304 22.74 5.65 3.64
N ALA A 305 22.67 4.61 4.48
CA ALA A 305 23.69 3.55 4.46
C ALA A 305 23.71 2.76 3.14
N ASN A 306 22.64 2.76 2.35
CA ASN A 306 22.56 2.05 1.08
C ASN A 306 23.23 2.79 -0.09
N GLU A 307 23.77 3.99 0.14
CA GLU A 307 24.62 4.70 -0.82
C GLU A 307 25.97 3.99 -1.00
N THR A 308 26.42 3.24 0.01
CA THR A 308 27.64 2.46 -0.08
C THR A 308 27.34 1.07 -0.65
N PRO A 309 27.99 0.62 -1.75
CA PRO A 309 27.72 -0.68 -2.36
C PRO A 309 27.89 -1.89 -1.42
N THR A 310 28.74 -1.79 -0.39
CA THR A 310 28.94 -2.86 0.60
C THR A 310 27.74 -3.09 1.52
N PHE A 311 26.77 -2.16 1.55
CA PHE A 311 25.51 -2.34 2.27
C PHE A 311 24.78 -3.62 1.83
N TYR A 312 24.87 -3.92 0.53
CA TYR A 312 24.22 -5.03 -0.15
C TYR A 312 24.96 -6.37 -0.02
N ASP A 313 26.16 -6.38 0.56
CA ASP A 313 26.94 -7.61 0.76
C ASP A 313 26.46 -8.42 1.99
N ASP A 314 25.56 -7.84 2.79
CA ASP A 314 24.94 -8.51 3.94
C ASP A 314 23.95 -9.58 3.51
N THR A 315 24.46 -10.81 3.40
CA THR A 315 23.69 -11.99 3.00
C THR A 315 22.60 -12.39 3.98
N ALA A 316 22.55 -11.86 5.21
CA ALA A 316 21.45 -12.09 6.13
C ALA A 316 20.18 -11.32 5.73
N VAL A 317 20.35 -10.19 5.02
CA VAL A 317 19.28 -9.35 4.47
C VAL A 317 19.09 -9.63 2.98
N PHE A 318 20.16 -9.52 2.20
CA PHE A 318 20.18 -9.67 0.74
C PHE A 318 20.46 -11.12 0.37
N ARG A 319 19.57 -12.02 0.80
CA ARG A 319 19.70 -13.47 0.58
C ARG A 319 19.52 -13.80 -0.89
N SER A 320 20.32 -14.73 -1.42
CA SER A 320 19.99 -15.39 -2.67
C SER A 320 18.66 -16.15 -2.51
N GLY A 321 17.80 -16.11 -3.52
CA GLY A 321 16.54 -16.84 -3.53
C GLY A 321 16.74 -18.34 -3.26
N ARG A 322 15.68 -19.03 -2.83
CA ARG A 322 15.72 -20.49 -2.71
C ARG A 322 16.03 -21.06 -4.10
N ARG A 323 17.23 -21.60 -4.30
CA ARG A 323 17.57 -22.35 -5.51
C ARG A 323 16.53 -23.48 -5.64
N ALA A 324 15.82 -23.53 -6.77
CA ALA A 324 15.14 -24.75 -7.16
C ALA A 324 16.23 -25.85 -7.20
N ARG A 325 16.11 -26.83 -6.32
CA ARG A 325 16.92 -28.05 -6.39
C ARG A 325 16.38 -28.93 -7.49
#